data_AF-A0A7S1HE45-F1
#
_entry.id   AF-A0A7S1HE45-F1
#
_cell.length_a   1.000
_cell.length_b   1.000
_cell.length_c   1.000
_cell.angle_alpha   90.00
_cell.angle_beta   90.00
_cell.angle_gamma   90.00
#
_symmetry.space_group_name_H-M   'P 1'
#
loop_
_entity.id
_entity.type
_entity.pdbx_description
1 polymer ?
#
loop_
_entity_poly.entity_id
_entity_poly.type
_entity_poly.pdbx_seq_one_letter_code
_entity_poly.pdbx_strand_id
1 'polypeptide(L)'
;AWRWRGEAPVPEGRDICDVEPFMLVEGAHVLVHLANSESVRAKIAARPGVLELLTQGARVDFAQARTNCVRALANLACNNETIAHTIAGFPGAVEILVQICEGEGAAYSEEARSAAIRALVNIVDAAEESKLSIIGLPNGLAAVVAVIFRGTEAAKGNACYLIANLAEFNPQVSARICHIQDAVPALVEVVHSGTDFA
;
A
#
# COMPACT_ATOMS: atom_id res chain seq x y z
N ALA A 1 -22.55 -8.61 -0.92
CA ALA A 1 -21.82 -8.16 0.28
C ALA A 1 -21.42 -9.37 1.11
N TRP A 2 -20.19 -9.83 0.98
CA TRP A 2 -19.62 -10.83 1.89
C TRP A 2 -19.18 -10.10 3.17
N ARG A 3 -19.67 -10.54 4.34
CA ARG A 3 -19.19 -10.10 5.67
C ARG A 3 -18.68 -11.33 6.41
N TRP A 4 -17.38 -11.39 6.66
CA TRP A 4 -16.79 -12.40 7.53
C TRP A 4 -17.16 -12.05 8.98
N ARG A 5 -17.84 -12.97 9.68
CA ARG A 5 -18.06 -12.88 11.13
C ARG A 5 -17.07 -13.84 11.77
N GLY A 6 -16.01 -13.31 12.36
CA GLY A 6 -15.18 -14.09 13.28
C GLY A 6 -16.04 -14.63 14.41
N GLU A 7 -15.66 -15.80 14.94
CA GLU A 7 -16.26 -16.46 16.11
C GLU A 7 -17.45 -17.42 15.89
N ALA A 8 -17.37 -18.31 14.88
CA ALA A 8 -18.14 -19.57 14.96
C ALA A 8 -17.16 -20.75 15.16
N PRO A 9 -17.40 -21.66 16.12
CA PRO A 9 -16.57 -22.85 16.29
C PRO A 9 -16.63 -23.71 15.02
N VAL A 10 -15.45 -24.15 14.57
CA VAL A 10 -15.30 -24.93 13.34
C VAL A 10 -15.98 -26.29 13.53
N PRO A 11 -16.98 -26.66 12.71
CA PRO A 11 -17.57 -28.00 12.78
C PRO A 11 -16.53 -29.05 12.36
N GLU A 12 -16.42 -30.13 13.13
CA GLU A 12 -15.53 -31.25 12.81
C GLU A 12 -15.86 -31.84 11.44
N GLY A 13 -14.85 -31.93 10.56
CA GLY A 13 -14.96 -32.54 9.23
C GLY A 13 -14.90 -31.59 8.03
N ARG A 14 -14.63 -30.29 8.21
CA ARG A 14 -14.24 -29.42 7.08
C ARG A 14 -12.77 -29.59 6.76
N ASP A 15 -12.47 -29.75 5.47
CA ASP A 15 -11.12 -29.80 4.94
C ASP A 15 -10.37 -28.51 5.30
N ILE A 16 -9.06 -28.59 5.51
CA ILE A 16 -8.19 -27.47 5.94
C ILE A 16 -8.23 -26.28 4.95
N CYS A 17 -8.79 -26.49 3.76
CA CYS A 17 -9.06 -25.49 2.74
C CYS A 17 -10.23 -24.52 3.08
N ASP A 18 -11.04 -24.83 4.10
CA ASP A 18 -12.22 -24.04 4.52
C ASP A 18 -11.97 -23.15 5.75
N VAL A 19 -10.76 -23.16 6.29
CA VAL A 19 -10.34 -22.31 7.42
C VAL A 19 -9.36 -21.25 6.90
N GLU A 20 -9.64 -19.99 7.25
CA GLU A 20 -8.87 -18.80 6.85
C GLU A 20 -9.00 -18.41 5.36
N PRO A 21 -8.69 -17.15 4.95
CA PRO A 21 -8.99 -16.67 3.61
C PRO A 21 -8.03 -17.24 2.54
N PHE A 22 -7.82 -18.56 2.52
CA PHE A 22 -6.90 -19.29 1.66
C PHE A 22 -7.08 -18.96 0.18
N MET A 23 -8.32 -18.99 -0.32
CA MET A 23 -8.62 -18.64 -1.71
C MET A 23 -8.24 -17.19 -2.05
N LEU A 24 -8.38 -16.26 -1.10
CA LEU A 24 -7.95 -14.88 -1.29
C LEU A 24 -6.42 -14.79 -1.27
N VAL A 25 -5.74 -15.52 -0.38
CA VAL A 25 -4.27 -15.57 -0.31
C VAL A 25 -3.70 -16.03 -1.64
N GLU A 26 -4.11 -17.21 -2.11
CA GLU A 26 -3.58 -17.81 -3.33
C GLU A 26 -4.02 -17.05 -4.58
N GLY A 27 -5.29 -16.63 -4.64
CA GLY A 27 -5.81 -15.83 -5.74
C GLY A 27 -5.06 -14.51 -5.88
N ALA A 28 -4.86 -13.77 -4.79
CA ALA A 28 -4.09 -12.53 -4.81
C ALA A 28 -2.61 -12.80 -5.12
N HIS A 29 -2.04 -13.89 -4.62
CA HIS A 29 -0.65 -14.26 -4.91
C HIS A 29 -0.42 -14.49 -6.42
N VAL A 30 -1.34 -15.19 -7.08
CA VAL A 30 -1.30 -15.39 -8.53
C VAL A 30 -1.41 -14.04 -9.25
N LEU A 31 -2.30 -13.14 -8.81
CA LEU A 31 -2.42 -11.80 -9.39
C LEU A 31 -1.13 -10.98 -9.26
N VAL A 32 -0.39 -11.10 -8.15
CA VAL A 32 0.92 -10.44 -7.99
C VAL A 32 1.87 -10.82 -9.12
N HIS A 33 1.99 -12.13 -9.41
CA HIS A 33 2.91 -12.63 -10.44
C HIS A 33 2.45 -12.26 -11.85
N LEU A 34 1.15 -12.37 -12.12
CA LEU A 34 0.58 -12.01 -13.42
C LEU A 34 0.73 -10.52 -13.72
N ALA A 35 0.60 -9.65 -12.71
CA ALA A 35 0.72 -8.20 -12.85
C ALA A 35 2.17 -7.71 -13.12
N ASN A 36 3.17 -8.60 -13.17
CA ASN A 36 4.51 -8.24 -13.63
C ASN A 36 4.54 -7.94 -15.15
N SER A 37 3.62 -8.53 -15.92
CA SER A 37 3.49 -8.22 -17.35
C SER A 37 2.55 -7.05 -17.58
N GLU A 38 3.03 -6.00 -18.23
CA GLU A 38 2.23 -4.82 -18.60
C GLU A 38 0.96 -5.20 -19.37
N SER A 39 1.09 -6.08 -20.37
CA SER A 39 -0.03 -6.58 -21.17
C SER A 39 -1.12 -7.29 -20.35
N VAL A 40 -0.75 -7.84 -19.19
CA VAL A 40 -1.65 -8.56 -18.29
C VAL A 40 -2.25 -7.62 -17.25
N ARG A 41 -1.53 -6.57 -16.81
CA ARG A 41 -2.06 -5.56 -15.88
C ARG A 41 -3.38 -4.97 -16.37
N ALA A 42 -3.43 -4.54 -17.64
CA ALA A 42 -4.64 -4.00 -18.24
C ALA A 42 -5.80 -5.03 -18.27
N LYS A 43 -5.49 -6.30 -18.56
CA LYS A 43 -6.49 -7.38 -18.57
C LYS A 43 -7.03 -7.70 -17.19
N ILE A 44 -6.21 -7.57 -16.15
CA ILE A 44 -6.61 -7.72 -14.75
C ILE A 44 -7.48 -6.54 -14.34
N ALA A 45 -6.98 -5.30 -14.53
CA ALA A 45 -7.67 -4.08 -14.12
C ALA A 45 -9.03 -3.89 -14.80
N ALA A 46 -9.20 -4.39 -16.03
CA ALA A 46 -10.47 -4.38 -16.74
C ALA A 46 -11.51 -5.39 -16.19
N ARG A 47 -11.14 -6.27 -15.26
CA ARG A 47 -12.09 -7.24 -14.67
C ARG A 47 -12.99 -6.54 -13.66
N PRO A 48 -14.33 -6.61 -13.83
CA PRO A 48 -15.25 -6.05 -12.86
C PRO A 48 -14.99 -6.58 -11.44
N GLY A 49 -14.96 -5.68 -10.46
CA GLY A 49 -14.79 -6.02 -9.05
C GLY A 49 -13.36 -6.32 -8.60
N VAL A 50 -12.35 -6.34 -9.48
CA VAL A 50 -10.97 -6.66 -9.07
C VAL A 50 -10.42 -5.66 -8.05
N LEU A 51 -10.66 -4.36 -8.26
CA LEU A 51 -10.20 -3.33 -7.34
C LEU A 51 -10.95 -3.41 -6.01
N GLU A 52 -12.26 -3.67 -6.04
CA GLU A 52 -13.04 -3.90 -4.83
C GLU A 52 -12.47 -5.07 -4.03
N LEU A 53 -12.23 -6.21 -4.67
CA LEU A 53 -11.70 -7.41 -4.01
C LEU A 53 -10.30 -7.18 -3.43
N LEU A 54 -9.39 -6.53 -4.18
CA LEU A 54 -8.04 -6.24 -3.70
C LEU A 54 -8.05 -5.20 -2.56
N THR A 55 -8.88 -4.17 -2.66
CA THR A 55 -9.01 -3.14 -1.61
C THR A 55 -9.66 -3.72 -0.35
N GLN A 56 -10.68 -4.57 -0.46
CA GLN A 56 -11.25 -5.27 0.70
C GLN A 56 -10.27 -6.33 1.25
N GLY A 57 -9.55 -7.01 0.38
CA GLY A 57 -8.50 -7.95 0.76
C GLY A 57 -7.35 -7.29 1.52
N ALA A 58 -7.03 -6.03 1.23
CA ALA A 58 -6.08 -5.24 2.03
C ALA A 58 -6.60 -4.91 3.44
N ARG A 59 -7.90 -5.00 3.70
CA ARG A 59 -8.51 -4.75 5.02
C ARG A 59 -8.62 -5.99 5.90
N VAL A 60 -8.43 -7.18 5.35
CA VAL A 60 -8.59 -8.42 6.13
C VAL A 60 -7.53 -8.49 7.22
N ASP A 61 -7.91 -9.01 8.38
CA ASP A 61 -7.00 -9.25 9.50
C ASP A 61 -6.25 -10.57 9.32
N PHE A 62 -5.63 -10.73 8.14
CA PHE A 62 -4.80 -11.88 7.79
C PHE A 62 -3.60 -11.40 6.97
N ALA A 63 -2.42 -11.38 7.60
CA ALA A 63 -1.24 -10.70 7.09
C ALA A 63 -0.88 -11.11 5.65
N GLN A 64 -0.92 -12.41 5.33
CA GLN A 64 -0.55 -12.88 4.00
C GLN A 64 -1.53 -12.46 2.91
N ALA A 65 -2.84 -12.52 3.18
CA ALA A 65 -3.87 -12.07 2.23
C ALA A 65 -3.76 -10.55 2.02
N ARG A 66 -3.60 -9.79 3.11
CA ARG A 66 -3.37 -8.34 3.07
C ARG A 66 -2.16 -8.00 2.22
N THR A 67 -1.00 -8.59 2.52
CA THR A 67 0.25 -8.38 1.79
C THR A 67 0.11 -8.69 0.31
N ASN A 68 -0.50 -9.83 -0.05
CA ASN A 68 -0.68 -10.18 -1.46
C ASN A 68 -1.62 -9.22 -2.20
N CYS A 69 -2.70 -8.78 -1.56
CA CYS A 69 -3.61 -7.81 -2.16
C CYS A 69 -2.94 -6.46 -2.39
N VAL A 70 -2.17 -5.97 -1.41
CA VAL A 70 -1.41 -4.72 -1.53
C VAL A 70 -0.31 -4.84 -2.59
N ARG A 71 0.40 -5.96 -2.66
CA ARG A 71 1.39 -6.23 -3.71
C ARG A 71 0.76 -6.25 -5.10
N ALA A 72 -0.44 -6.80 -5.23
CA ALA A 72 -1.16 -6.83 -6.50
C ALA A 72 -1.54 -5.39 -6.92
N LEU A 73 -2.07 -4.57 -6.00
CA LEU A 73 -2.33 -3.14 -6.26
C LEU A 73 -1.06 -2.39 -6.68
N ALA A 74 0.05 -2.59 -5.97
CA ALA A 74 1.34 -1.98 -6.30
C ALA A 74 1.80 -2.34 -7.72
N ASN A 75 1.73 -3.63 -8.06
CA ASN A 75 2.15 -4.11 -9.37
C ASN A 75 1.21 -3.58 -10.47
N LEU A 76 -0.10 -3.52 -10.23
CA LEU A 76 -1.08 -2.98 -11.17
C LEU A 76 -0.84 -1.50 -11.50
N ALA A 77 -0.50 -0.67 -10.51
CA ALA A 77 -0.21 0.75 -10.72
C ALA A 77 1.14 1.01 -11.41
N CYS A 78 2.06 0.04 -11.39
CA CYS A 78 3.43 0.22 -11.88
C CYS A 78 3.47 0.60 -13.38
N ASN A 79 4.04 1.78 -13.68
CA ASN A 79 4.21 2.33 -15.03
C ASN A 79 2.91 2.27 -15.87
N ASN A 80 1.76 2.54 -15.25
CA ASN A 80 0.49 2.58 -15.97
C ASN A 80 -0.41 3.68 -15.40
N GLU A 81 -0.40 4.84 -16.06
CA GLU A 81 -1.15 6.03 -15.65
C GLU A 81 -2.65 5.75 -15.50
N THR A 82 -3.27 5.07 -16.47
CA THR A 82 -4.72 4.79 -16.43
C THR A 82 -5.10 3.93 -15.23
N ILE A 83 -4.34 2.86 -14.95
CA ILE A 83 -4.60 1.99 -13.81
C ILE A 83 -4.28 2.71 -12.49
N ALA A 84 -3.18 3.45 -12.43
CA ALA A 84 -2.81 4.25 -11.26
C ALA A 84 -3.90 5.26 -10.90
N HIS A 85 -4.38 6.03 -11.87
CA HIS A 85 -5.49 6.97 -11.70
C HIS A 85 -6.78 6.25 -11.25
N THR A 86 -7.09 5.09 -11.84
CA THR A 86 -8.27 4.30 -11.45
C THR A 86 -8.16 3.81 -10.01
N ILE A 87 -6.98 3.35 -9.57
CA ILE A 87 -6.75 2.92 -8.18
C ILE A 87 -6.86 4.12 -7.23
N ALA A 88 -6.26 5.26 -7.58
CA ALA A 88 -6.30 6.47 -6.76
C ALA A 88 -7.72 6.99 -6.53
N GLY A 89 -8.57 6.93 -7.57
CA GLY A 89 -9.98 7.30 -7.50
C GLY A 89 -10.89 6.22 -6.91
N PHE A 90 -10.40 5.01 -6.66
CA PHE A 90 -11.23 3.92 -6.13
C PHE A 90 -11.52 4.13 -4.63
N PRO A 91 -12.80 4.09 -4.20
CA PRO A 91 -13.18 4.37 -2.82
C PRO A 91 -12.38 3.58 -1.78
N GLY A 92 -11.64 4.31 -0.95
CA GLY A 92 -10.85 3.79 0.16
C GLY A 92 -9.61 2.98 -0.23
N ALA A 93 -9.22 2.93 -1.51
CA ALA A 93 -7.98 2.26 -1.92
C ALA A 93 -6.73 2.98 -1.38
N VAL A 94 -6.66 4.30 -1.54
CA VAL A 94 -5.52 5.10 -1.00
C VAL A 94 -5.56 5.13 0.52
N GLU A 95 -6.75 5.24 1.11
CA GLU A 95 -6.94 5.23 2.57
C GLU A 95 -6.37 3.96 3.21
N ILE A 96 -6.67 2.77 2.66
CA ILE A 96 -6.15 1.52 3.24
C ILE A 96 -4.62 1.40 3.05
N LEU A 97 -4.07 1.90 1.95
CA LEU A 97 -2.61 1.93 1.75
C LEU A 97 -1.93 2.84 2.78
N VAL A 98 -2.48 4.03 3.02
CA VAL A 98 -2.02 4.96 4.05
C VAL A 98 -2.12 4.35 5.45
N GLN A 99 -3.25 3.70 5.78
CA GLN A 99 -3.43 3.02 7.06
C GLN A 99 -2.40 1.89 7.28
N ILE A 100 -2.08 1.12 6.23
CA ILE A 100 -1.05 0.08 6.30
C ILE A 100 0.35 0.69 6.50
N CYS A 101 0.61 1.88 5.94
CA CYS A 101 1.87 2.61 6.15
C CYS A 101 2.09 3.00 7.61
N GLU A 102 1.05 3.45 8.33
CA GLU A 102 1.10 3.77 9.77
C GLU A 102 1.60 2.56 10.58
N GLY A 103 1.14 1.37 10.20
CA GLY A 103 1.63 0.09 10.70
C GLY A 103 1.17 -0.22 12.12
N GLU A 104 -0.14 -0.36 12.26
CA GLU A 104 -0.82 -0.74 13.50
C GLU A 104 -1.72 -1.97 13.28
N GLY A 105 -2.10 -2.64 14.38
CA GLY A 105 -3.08 -3.74 14.38
C GLY A 105 -2.48 -5.16 14.34
N ALA A 106 -3.34 -6.17 14.49
CA ALA A 106 -2.94 -7.57 14.63
C ALA A 106 -2.38 -8.17 13.33
N ALA A 107 -2.93 -7.82 12.16
CA ALA A 107 -2.39 -8.22 10.85
C ALA A 107 -1.32 -7.27 10.30
N TYR A 108 -0.63 -6.53 11.17
CA TYR A 108 0.54 -5.75 10.80
C TYR A 108 1.65 -6.67 10.21
N SER A 109 2.29 -6.20 9.14
CA SER A 109 3.42 -6.87 8.49
C SER A 109 4.31 -5.83 7.81
N GLU A 110 5.63 -5.96 7.97
CA GLU A 110 6.61 -5.09 7.28
C GLU A 110 6.54 -5.26 5.76
N GLU A 111 6.23 -6.47 5.30
CA GLU A 111 6.01 -6.76 3.88
C GLU A 111 4.78 -6.01 3.36
N ALA A 112 3.69 -5.98 4.13
CA ALA A 112 2.51 -5.19 3.79
C ALA A 112 2.82 -3.70 3.74
N ARG A 113 3.55 -3.17 4.74
CA ARG A 113 3.98 -1.76 4.77
C ARG A 113 4.85 -1.41 3.58
N SER A 114 5.86 -2.23 3.29
CA SER A 114 6.78 -2.05 2.17
C SER A 114 6.05 -2.11 0.82
N ALA A 115 5.06 -3.01 0.69
CA ALA A 115 4.22 -3.08 -0.49
C ALA A 115 3.28 -1.86 -0.60
N ALA A 116 2.76 -1.36 0.52
CA ALA A 116 1.84 -0.22 0.55
C ALA A 116 2.55 1.07 0.14
N ILE A 117 3.73 1.36 0.68
CA ILE A 117 4.49 2.54 0.28
C ILE A 117 4.91 2.47 -1.19
N ARG A 118 5.27 1.27 -1.68
CA ARG A 118 5.56 1.04 -3.11
C ARG A 118 4.32 1.26 -3.98
N ALA A 119 3.14 0.86 -3.52
CA ALA A 119 1.89 1.14 -4.24
C ALA A 119 1.63 2.64 -4.33
N LEU A 120 1.78 3.37 -3.23
CA LEU A 120 1.61 4.82 -3.19
C LEU A 120 2.60 5.53 -4.12
N VAL A 121 3.88 5.13 -4.12
CA VAL A 121 4.88 5.62 -5.08
C VAL A 121 4.42 5.38 -6.52
N ASN A 122 4.10 4.14 -6.87
CA ASN A 122 3.68 3.80 -8.24
C ASN A 122 2.43 4.59 -8.69
N ILE A 123 1.49 4.82 -7.76
CA ILE A 123 0.27 5.58 -8.04
C ILE A 123 0.60 7.04 -8.39
N VAL A 124 1.44 7.71 -7.59
CA VAL A 124 1.75 9.14 -7.81
C VAL A 124 2.74 9.39 -8.93
N ASP A 125 3.64 8.43 -9.18
CA ASP A 125 4.67 8.53 -10.22
C ASP A 125 4.04 8.37 -11.61
N ALA A 126 3.08 7.44 -11.73
CA ALA A 126 2.39 7.20 -12.99
C ALA A 126 1.27 8.21 -13.28
N ALA A 127 0.68 8.87 -12.26
CA ALA A 127 -0.46 9.76 -12.43
C ALA A 127 -0.41 10.96 -11.47
N GLU A 128 -0.04 12.14 -11.98
CA GLU A 128 0.17 13.35 -11.17
C GLU A 128 -1.06 13.77 -10.36
N GLU A 129 -2.27 13.69 -10.95
CA GLU A 129 -3.53 14.03 -10.26
C GLU A 129 -3.75 13.17 -9.00
N SER A 130 -3.19 11.96 -8.97
CA SER A 130 -3.28 11.05 -7.82
C SER A 130 -2.48 11.56 -6.62
N LYS A 131 -1.56 12.52 -6.77
CA LYS A 131 -0.85 13.11 -5.64
C LYS A 131 -1.80 13.74 -4.62
N LEU A 132 -2.90 14.31 -5.10
CA LEU A 132 -3.93 14.92 -4.25
C LEU A 132 -4.65 13.90 -3.37
N SER A 133 -4.76 12.63 -3.78
CA SER A 133 -5.44 11.61 -2.98
C SER A 133 -4.66 11.26 -1.70
N ILE A 134 -3.34 11.43 -1.70
CA ILE A 134 -2.52 11.24 -0.49
C ILE A 134 -2.49 12.53 0.33
N ILE A 135 -2.22 13.67 -0.32
CA ILE A 135 -2.12 14.99 0.35
C ILE A 135 -3.43 15.36 1.07
N GLY A 136 -4.57 15.01 0.47
CA GLY A 136 -5.90 15.30 0.99
C GLY A 136 -6.30 14.47 2.22
N LEU A 137 -5.61 13.37 2.50
CA LEU A 137 -5.88 12.56 3.69
C LEU A 137 -5.33 13.25 4.95
N PRO A 138 -6.12 13.35 6.04
CA PRO A 138 -5.68 14.00 7.28
C PRO A 138 -4.36 13.44 7.83
N ASN A 139 -4.18 12.12 7.74
CA ASN A 139 -3.02 11.38 8.19
C ASN A 139 -2.05 10.98 7.06
N GLY A 140 -2.33 11.34 5.80
CA GLY A 140 -1.56 10.86 4.64
C GLY A 140 -0.05 11.10 4.75
N LEU A 141 0.34 12.34 5.05
CA LEU A 141 1.77 12.69 5.21
C LEU A 141 2.39 12.09 6.49
N ALA A 142 1.62 12.02 7.59
CA ALA A 142 2.07 11.44 8.84
C ALA A 142 2.36 9.94 8.71
N ALA A 143 1.51 9.21 8.00
CA ALA A 143 1.71 7.79 7.71
C ALA A 143 2.98 7.55 6.89
N VAL A 144 3.25 8.39 5.88
CA VAL A 144 4.48 8.27 5.08
C VAL A 144 5.72 8.58 5.92
N VAL A 145 5.67 9.58 6.80
CA VAL A 145 6.77 9.86 7.76
C VAL A 145 6.96 8.69 8.74
N ALA A 146 5.89 8.01 9.16
CA ALA A 146 6.01 6.83 10.01
C ALA A 146 6.81 5.70 9.33
N VAL A 147 6.70 5.55 8.01
CA VAL A 147 7.53 4.59 7.23
C VAL A 147 9.00 5.00 7.25
N ILE A 148 9.32 6.30 7.22
CA ILE A 148 10.71 6.79 7.33
C ILE A 148 11.29 6.41 8.70
N PHE A 149 10.49 6.49 9.75
CA PHE A 149 10.93 6.18 11.11
C PHE A 149 11.07 4.67 11.38
N ARG A 150 10.13 3.84 10.90
CA ARG A 150 9.98 2.42 11.32
C ARG A 150 10.18 1.40 10.20
N GLY A 151 10.21 1.85 8.94
CA GLY A 151 10.23 0.96 7.80
C GLY A 151 11.58 0.28 7.60
N THR A 152 11.56 -0.74 6.74
CA THR A 152 12.79 -1.33 6.18
C THR A 152 13.56 -0.29 5.37
N GLU A 153 14.86 -0.47 5.15
CA GLU A 153 15.68 0.50 4.38
C GLU A 153 15.09 0.78 2.98
N ALA A 154 14.60 -0.26 2.30
CA ALA A 154 13.91 -0.09 1.02
C ALA A 154 12.60 0.72 1.15
N ALA A 155 11.83 0.49 2.22
CA ALA A 155 10.60 1.23 2.48
C ALA A 155 10.88 2.70 2.84
N LYS A 156 11.94 2.98 3.63
CA LYS A 156 12.40 4.33 3.94
C LYS A 156 12.77 5.09 2.67
N GLY A 157 13.56 4.47 1.78
CA GLY A 157 13.91 5.05 0.49
C GLY A 157 12.67 5.40 -0.36
N ASN A 158 11.71 4.48 -0.46
CA ASN A 158 10.44 4.74 -1.15
C ASN A 158 9.61 5.85 -0.50
N ALA A 159 9.60 5.93 0.84
CA ALA A 159 8.87 6.97 1.56
C ALA A 159 9.50 8.36 1.34
N CYS A 160 10.84 8.46 1.39
CA CYS A 160 11.56 9.68 1.04
C CYS A 160 11.29 10.11 -0.41
N TYR A 161 11.33 9.15 -1.35
CA TYR A 161 11.02 9.40 -2.75
C TYR A 161 9.58 9.91 -2.94
N LEU A 162 8.60 9.28 -2.28
CA LEU A 162 7.20 9.71 -2.29
C LEU A 162 7.07 11.15 -1.76
N ILE A 163 7.67 11.46 -0.61
CA ILE A 163 7.63 12.80 -0.03
C ILE A 163 8.23 13.84 -0.98
N ALA A 164 9.38 13.54 -1.59
CA ALA A 164 10.03 14.44 -2.54
C ALA A 164 9.12 14.74 -3.74
N ASN A 165 8.51 13.69 -4.31
CA ASN A 165 7.60 13.81 -5.45
C ASN A 165 6.32 14.62 -5.10
N LEU A 166 5.77 14.42 -3.90
CA LEU A 166 4.64 15.19 -3.39
C LEU A 166 5.02 16.66 -3.10
N ALA A 167 6.21 16.91 -2.58
CA ALA A 167 6.71 18.26 -2.26
C ALA A 167 7.02 19.09 -3.51
N GLU A 168 7.54 18.46 -4.57
CA GLU A 168 7.74 19.09 -5.87
C GLU A 168 6.39 19.53 -6.49
N PHE A 169 5.35 18.71 -6.31
CA PHE A 169 4.01 19.02 -6.79
C PHE A 169 3.29 20.09 -5.96
N ASN A 170 3.42 20.05 -4.64
CA ASN A 170 2.73 20.99 -3.75
C ASN A 170 3.66 21.49 -2.63
N PRO A 171 4.07 22.77 -2.65
CA PRO A 171 5.02 23.32 -1.67
C PRO A 171 4.51 23.30 -0.22
N GLN A 172 3.19 23.19 0.00
CA GLN A 172 2.61 23.05 1.34
C GLN A 172 2.95 21.71 1.99
N VAL A 173 3.32 20.68 1.20
CA VAL A 173 3.74 19.37 1.73
C VAL A 173 4.97 19.53 2.61
N SER A 174 5.98 20.28 2.17
CA SER A 174 7.20 20.54 2.97
C SER A 174 6.87 21.23 4.29
N ALA A 175 6.01 22.26 4.26
CA ALA A 175 5.59 22.95 5.48
C ALA A 175 4.84 22.01 6.44
N ARG A 176 3.91 21.19 5.93
CA ARG A 176 3.17 20.21 6.74
C ARG A 176 4.08 19.16 7.35
N ILE A 177 5.09 18.68 6.62
CA ILE A 177 6.04 17.69 7.12
C ILE A 177 6.87 18.26 8.27
N CYS A 178 7.31 19.52 8.19
CA CYS A 178 8.03 20.17 9.28
C CYS A 178 7.21 20.31 10.57
N HIS A 179 5.89 20.22 10.51
CA HIS A 179 5.01 20.21 11.67
C HIS A 179 4.74 18.81 12.24
N ILE A 180 5.15 17.74 11.54
CA ILE A 180 5.06 16.38 12.06
C ILE A 180 6.22 16.18 13.05
N GLN A 181 5.88 15.72 14.24
CA GLN A 181 6.87 15.48 15.30
C GLN A 181 7.96 14.52 14.80
N ASP A 182 9.22 14.86 15.09
CA ASP A 182 10.41 14.07 14.78
C ASP A 182 10.65 13.79 13.28
N ALA A 183 9.88 14.40 12.37
CA ALA A 183 10.03 14.19 10.93
C ALA A 183 11.39 14.66 10.41
N VAL A 184 11.85 15.85 10.81
CA VAL A 184 13.15 16.39 10.38
C VAL A 184 14.31 15.53 10.92
N PRO A 185 14.38 15.20 12.23
CA PRO A 185 15.37 14.25 12.73
C PRO A 185 15.40 12.92 11.96
N ALA A 186 14.24 12.30 11.69
CA ALA A 186 14.17 11.04 10.96
C ALA A 186 14.68 11.16 9.52
N LEU A 187 14.36 12.25 8.83
CA LEU A 187 14.89 12.52 7.49
C LEU A 187 16.41 12.69 7.50
N VAL A 188 16.96 13.39 8.50
CA VAL A 188 18.41 13.55 8.67
C VAL A 188 19.07 12.20 8.93
N GLU A 189 18.45 11.33 9.75
CA GLU A 189 18.95 9.97 10.01
C GLU A 189 19.01 9.13 8.72
N VAL A 190 17.97 9.18 7.89
CA VAL A 190 17.97 8.47 6.60
C VAL A 190 19.05 8.97 5.64
N VAL A 191 19.34 10.28 5.63
CA VAL A 191 20.47 10.81 4.85
C VAL A 191 21.80 10.26 5.37
N HIS A 192 21.98 10.14 6.69
CA HIS A 192 23.19 9.55 7.26
C HIS A 192 23.32 8.07 6.92
N SER A 193 22.26 7.26 7.07
CA SER A 193 22.31 5.83 6.75
C SER A 193 22.55 5.54 5.26
N GLY A 194 22.06 6.41 4.37
CA GLY A 194 22.33 6.35 2.94
C GLY A 194 23.75 6.77 2.53
N THR A 195 24.55 7.30 3.46
CA THR A 195 25.94 7.78 3.23
C THR A 195 27.01 6.86 3.80
N ASP A 196 26.64 5.65 4.24
CA ASP A 196 27.58 4.56 4.49
C ASP A 196 28.15 4.06 3.15
N PHE A 197 29.00 4.87 2.52
CA PHE A 197 29.83 4.48 1.39
C PHE A 197 30.91 3.50 1.90
N ALA A 198 30.55 2.23 2.05
CA ALA A 198 31.51 1.14 2.22
C ALA A 198 32.12 0.72 0.87
#